data_AF-A0AAD8EVG2-F1
#
_entry.id   AF-A0AAD8EVG2-F1
#
_cell.length_a   1.000
_cell.length_b   1.000
_cell.length_c   1.000
_cell.angle_alpha   90.00
_cell.angle_beta   90.00
_cell.angle_gamma   90.00
#
_symmetry.space_group_name_H-M   'P 1'
#
loop_
_entity.id
_entity.type
_entity.pdbx_description
1 polymer ?
#
loop_
_entity_poly.entity_id
_entity_poly.type
_entity_poly.pdbx_seq_one_letter_code
_entity_poly.pdbx_strand_id
1 'polypeptide(L)'
;MRGDGDGSRCSFRVEDSLLPSPNLPLDDGGWEQAGFKPKTIDISERQSSPQTTRPGSQIIKAMAEAKIMAEITNKLSSFDIRNCSPYPETKYGFKRAAVLLPLMLKNDELYLLLTKRSKNMRNHPSTVSFPGGMREENDLSDVDTALREAQEEIGLKPNTVQIVAVLTRGITLPNTIVYPVVGIIPNDFVPIPNPVEVDYTIVVPLKTFLDPKCVRYSEFKFRGISIVNRSVFHQDEVHGVEIVWGFTANYCTFLAKIILENEDFLAIFNDSTYPLQNMASDLVEYFDFITSTSAVNSKL
;
A
#
# COMPACT_ATOMS: atom_id res chain seq x y z
N MET A 1 -25.33 -44.62 50.79
CA MET A 1 -26.16 -43.88 49.82
C MET A 1 -25.38 -43.81 48.52
N ARG A 2 -25.95 -44.31 47.43
CA ARG A 2 -25.38 -44.28 46.07
C ARG A 2 -25.67 -42.93 45.40
N GLY A 3 -24.81 -42.53 44.46
CA GLY A 3 -25.04 -41.43 43.52
C GLY A 3 -23.79 -41.17 42.67
N ASP A 4 -23.72 -41.83 41.52
CA ASP A 4 -22.69 -41.77 40.47
C ASP A 4 -22.82 -40.55 39.54
N GLY A 5 -21.75 -40.28 38.77
CA GLY A 5 -21.73 -39.44 37.54
C GLY A 5 -20.39 -38.68 37.39
N ASP A 6 -19.35 -39.29 36.81
CA ASP A 6 -18.95 -39.19 35.37
C ASP A 6 -18.63 -37.73 34.96
N GLY A 7 -17.43 -37.30 34.55
CA GLY A 7 -16.30 -37.97 33.93
C GLY A 7 -16.02 -37.29 32.58
N SER A 8 -15.10 -36.31 32.53
CA SER A 8 -14.33 -35.96 31.33
C SER A 8 -13.46 -34.71 31.56
N ARG A 9 -12.14 -34.93 31.68
CA ARG A 9 -11.10 -33.92 31.38
C ARG A 9 -11.08 -33.72 29.86
N CYS A 10 -11.24 -32.48 29.39
CA CYS A 10 -11.01 -32.14 28.00
C CYS A 10 -9.83 -31.18 27.90
N SER A 11 -8.69 -31.69 27.42
CA SER A 11 -7.51 -30.94 27.02
C SER A 11 -7.79 -30.21 25.70
N PHE A 12 -7.83 -28.88 25.71
CA PHE A 12 -7.90 -28.11 24.46
C PHE A 12 -6.49 -27.89 23.90
N ARG A 13 -6.23 -28.57 22.78
CA ARG A 13 -5.16 -28.32 21.84
C ARG A 13 -5.51 -27.04 21.07
N VAL A 14 -4.68 -26.00 21.14
CA VAL A 14 -4.85 -24.81 20.29
C VAL A 14 -4.34 -25.20 18.90
N GLU A 15 -5.25 -25.34 17.94
CA GLU A 15 -4.90 -25.44 16.53
C GLU A 15 -4.52 -24.05 16.02
N ASP A 16 -3.23 -23.87 15.75
CA ASP A 16 -2.67 -22.76 14.96
C ASP A 16 -3.10 -22.92 13.49
N SER A 17 -4.17 -22.27 13.05
CA SER A 17 -4.39 -21.90 11.62
C SER A 17 -5.72 -21.15 11.41
N LEU A 18 -5.73 -19.83 11.55
CA LEU A 18 -6.85 -18.98 11.09
C LEU A 18 -6.35 -17.72 10.37
N LEU A 19 -5.33 -17.88 9.52
CA LEU A 19 -5.15 -16.96 8.40
C LEU A 19 -5.90 -17.54 7.21
N PRO A 20 -6.79 -16.78 6.53
CA PRO A 20 -7.40 -17.28 5.31
C PRO A 20 -6.33 -17.48 4.25
N SER A 21 -6.16 -18.73 3.80
CA SER A 21 -5.39 -19.07 2.61
C SER A 21 -6.03 -18.40 1.38
N PRO A 22 -5.24 -17.83 0.45
CA PRO A 22 -5.76 -17.17 -0.74
C PRO A 22 -6.06 -18.23 -1.82
N ASN A 23 -7.00 -19.14 -1.54
CA ASN A 23 -7.59 -20.00 -2.56
C ASN A 23 -9.06 -19.57 -2.73
N LEU A 24 -9.26 -18.38 -3.27
CA LEU A 24 -10.49 -18.10 -4.00
C LEU A 24 -10.33 -18.78 -5.38
N PRO A 25 -11.34 -19.51 -5.88
CA PRO A 25 -11.27 -20.09 -7.20
C PRO A 25 -11.04 -18.97 -8.21
N LEU A 26 -9.95 -19.07 -8.96
CA LEU A 26 -9.79 -18.34 -10.21
C LEU A 26 -10.85 -18.92 -11.14
N ASP A 27 -11.98 -18.23 -11.28
CA ASP A 27 -12.90 -18.45 -12.39
C ASP A 27 -12.15 -18.04 -13.66
N ASP A 28 -11.59 -19.05 -14.32
CA ASP A 28 -10.78 -18.98 -15.53
C ASP A 28 -11.61 -18.67 -16.79
N GLY A 29 -12.94 -18.52 -16.66
CA GLY A 29 -13.85 -18.31 -17.80
C GLY A 29 -14.20 -16.85 -18.15
N GLY A 30 -13.79 -15.85 -17.36
CA GLY A 30 -14.30 -14.48 -17.50
C GLY A 30 -13.64 -13.59 -18.56
N TRP A 31 -12.48 -13.96 -19.09
CA TRP A 31 -11.61 -13.04 -19.84
C TRP A 31 -11.89 -12.96 -21.35
N GLU A 32 -12.47 -14.00 -21.97
CA GLU A 32 -12.72 -14.02 -23.41
C GLU A 32 -13.87 -13.11 -23.85
N GLN A 33 -14.77 -12.74 -22.94
CA GLN A 33 -15.96 -11.94 -23.28
C GLN A 33 -15.70 -10.42 -23.34
N ALA A 34 -14.50 -9.96 -22.98
CA ALA A 34 -14.13 -8.53 -22.97
C ALA A 34 -13.53 -8.00 -24.29
N GLY A 35 -13.49 -8.80 -25.36
CA GLY A 35 -13.15 -8.31 -26.71
C GLY A 35 -11.71 -7.77 -26.90
N PHE A 36 -10.77 -8.15 -26.02
CA PHE A 36 -9.37 -7.75 -26.15
C PHE A 36 -8.67 -8.62 -27.21
N LYS A 37 -8.65 -8.17 -28.47
CA LYS A 37 -7.80 -8.82 -29.49
C LYS A 37 -6.36 -8.32 -29.33
N PRO A 38 -5.37 -9.21 -29.09
CA PRO A 38 -3.97 -8.80 -29.07
C PRO A 38 -3.58 -8.29 -30.46
N LYS A 39 -3.02 -7.07 -30.52
CA LYS A 39 -2.28 -6.66 -31.71
C LYS A 39 -0.95 -7.39 -31.68
N THR A 40 -0.74 -8.30 -32.62
CA THR A 40 0.58 -8.83 -32.94
C THR A 40 1.44 -7.65 -33.41
N ILE A 41 2.35 -7.18 -32.56
CA ILE A 41 3.37 -6.21 -32.95
C ILE A 41 4.53 -7.03 -33.49
N ASP A 42 4.77 -6.89 -34.79
CA ASP A 42 5.91 -7.50 -35.47
C ASP A 42 7.20 -6.80 -34.98
N ILE A 43 8.00 -7.52 -34.18
CA ILE A 43 9.27 -7.02 -33.64
C ILE A 43 10.38 -7.41 -34.63
N SER A 44 10.35 -6.83 -35.83
CA SER A 44 11.54 -6.75 -36.68
C SER A 44 12.26 -5.42 -36.41
N GLU A 45 13.38 -5.53 -35.70
CA GLU A 45 14.43 -4.54 -35.45
C GLU A 45 14.25 -3.13 -36.06
N ARG A 46 14.03 -2.14 -35.19
CA ARG A 46 14.57 -0.79 -35.39
C ARG A 46 15.56 -0.51 -34.27
N GLN A 47 16.83 -0.71 -34.54
CA GLN A 47 17.90 -0.07 -33.79
C GLN A 47 17.77 1.45 -33.98
N SER A 48 17.20 2.14 -32.98
CA SER A 48 17.27 3.60 -32.91
C SER A 48 18.56 3.99 -32.20
N SER A 49 19.45 4.68 -32.91
CA SER A 49 20.68 5.27 -32.41
C SER A 49 20.43 6.20 -31.20
N PRO A 50 21.41 6.40 -30.29
CA PRO A 50 21.22 7.27 -29.14
C PRO A 50 21.02 8.71 -29.59
N GLN A 51 19.82 9.26 -29.38
CA GLN A 51 19.56 10.68 -29.58
C GLN A 51 20.23 11.47 -28.44
N THR A 52 21.36 12.11 -28.73
CA THR A 52 21.96 13.12 -27.86
C THR A 52 21.02 14.32 -27.76
N THR A 53 20.30 14.43 -26.65
CA THR A 53 19.43 15.59 -26.35
C THR A 53 20.28 16.83 -26.08
N ARG A 54 19.86 18.00 -26.58
CA ARG A 54 20.62 19.25 -26.44
C ARG A 54 20.61 19.70 -24.96
N PRO A 55 21.69 20.31 -24.44
CA PRO A 55 21.76 20.74 -23.03
C PRO A 55 20.58 21.62 -22.59
N GLY A 56 20.09 22.51 -23.46
CA GLY A 56 18.93 23.35 -23.18
C GLY A 56 17.61 22.60 -23.03
N SER A 57 17.40 21.46 -23.72
CA SER A 57 16.19 20.66 -23.54
C SER A 57 16.21 19.85 -22.24
N GLN A 58 17.39 19.49 -21.73
CA GLN A 58 17.54 18.80 -20.45
C GLN A 58 17.20 19.72 -19.28
N ILE A 59 17.63 20.98 -19.32
CA ILE A 59 17.31 21.98 -18.29
C ILE A 59 15.80 22.23 -18.21
N ILE A 60 15.13 22.41 -19.36
CA ILE A 60 13.67 22.63 -19.40
C ILE A 60 12.92 21.44 -18.81
N LYS A 61 13.33 20.21 -19.14
CA LYS A 61 12.73 18.99 -18.58
C LYS A 61 12.92 18.92 -17.07
N ALA A 62 14.15 19.15 -16.58
CA ALA A 62 14.45 19.14 -15.15
C ALA A 62 13.65 20.20 -14.38
N MET A 63 13.44 21.39 -14.96
CA MET A 63 12.61 22.43 -14.35
C MET A 63 11.13 22.04 -14.30
N ALA A 64 10.61 21.37 -15.33
CA ALA A 64 9.24 20.87 -15.35
C ALA A 64 9.04 19.77 -14.29
N GLU A 65 9.96 18.81 -14.20
CA GLU A 65 9.97 17.78 -13.17
C GLU A 65 10.03 18.41 -11.77
N ALA A 66 10.93 19.36 -11.53
CA ALA A 66 11.03 20.07 -10.25
C ALA A 66 9.73 20.80 -9.88
N LYS A 67 9.03 21.39 -10.86
CA LYS A 67 7.73 22.04 -10.65
C LYS A 67 6.66 21.04 -10.23
N ILE A 68 6.57 19.89 -10.91
CA ILE A 68 5.65 18.80 -10.56
C ILE A 68 5.93 18.32 -9.14
N MET A 69 7.21 18.11 -8.80
CA MET A 69 7.58 17.63 -7.46
C MET A 69 7.30 18.66 -6.36
N ALA A 70 7.48 19.95 -6.63
CA ALA A 70 7.09 21.01 -5.71
C ALA A 70 5.58 21.04 -5.49
N GLU A 71 4.79 20.86 -6.55
CA GLU A 71 3.33 20.78 -6.44
C GLU A 71 2.88 19.58 -5.60
N ILE A 72 3.45 18.39 -5.85
CA ILE A 72 3.18 17.18 -5.06
C ILE A 72 3.54 17.40 -3.60
N THR A 73 4.72 17.97 -3.33
CA THR A 73 5.19 18.27 -1.97
C THR A 73 4.21 19.21 -1.26
N ASN A 74 3.76 20.26 -1.93
CA ASN A 74 2.78 21.20 -1.38
C ASN A 74 1.44 20.51 -1.08
N LYS A 75 0.92 19.69 -1.99
CA LYS A 75 -0.34 18.93 -1.77
C LYS A 75 -0.25 17.99 -0.58
N LEU A 76 0.89 17.30 -0.42
CA LEU A 76 1.08 16.34 0.67
C LEU A 76 1.40 16.98 2.02
N SER A 77 1.86 18.24 2.03
CA SER A 77 2.23 18.94 3.26
C SER A 77 1.09 19.07 4.27
N SER A 78 -0.17 19.22 3.81
CA SER A 78 -1.35 19.28 4.68
C SER A 78 -1.72 17.93 5.30
N PHE A 79 -1.19 16.83 4.78
CA PHE A 79 -1.41 15.47 5.27
C PHE A 79 -0.24 14.94 6.11
N ASP A 80 0.80 15.75 6.32
CA ASP A 80 2.01 15.35 7.03
C ASP A 80 1.82 15.41 8.56
N ILE A 81 1.70 14.23 9.18
CA ILE A 81 1.47 14.10 10.63
C ILE A 81 2.71 14.41 11.47
N ARG A 82 3.90 14.60 10.87
CA ARG A 82 5.11 15.00 11.61
C ARG A 82 4.94 16.32 12.36
N ASN A 83 4.05 17.18 11.87
CA ASN A 83 3.75 18.48 12.47
C ASN A 83 2.61 18.40 13.51
N CYS A 84 1.97 17.24 13.69
CA CYS A 84 0.92 17.07 14.68
C CYS A 84 1.49 17.06 16.11
N SER A 85 0.82 17.78 17.00
CA SER A 85 1.13 17.77 18.43
C SER A 85 -0.16 17.50 19.23
N PRO A 86 -0.24 16.38 19.99
CA PRO A 86 0.78 15.34 20.11
C PRO A 86 0.95 14.52 18.82
N TYR A 87 2.16 13.99 18.58
CA TYR A 87 2.39 13.04 17.49
C TYR A 87 1.57 11.76 17.77
N PRO A 88 0.89 11.17 16.79
CA PRO A 88 0.04 10.01 17.03
C PRO A 88 0.85 8.83 17.61
N GLU A 89 0.60 8.45 18.86
CA GLU A 89 1.31 7.34 19.53
C GLU A 89 0.70 5.97 19.28
N THR A 90 1.52 4.93 19.31
CA THR A 90 1.07 3.53 19.24
C THR A 90 0.28 3.17 20.49
N LYS A 91 -0.94 2.63 20.33
CA LYS A 91 -1.74 2.16 21.48
C LYS A 91 -1.06 0.96 22.16
N TYR A 92 -1.25 0.81 23.48
CA TYR A 92 -0.75 -0.33 24.23
C TYR A 92 -1.19 -1.68 23.60
N GLY A 93 -0.26 -2.64 23.50
CA GLY A 93 -0.51 -3.96 22.90
C GLY A 93 -0.41 -4.02 21.37
N PHE A 94 -0.19 -2.89 20.68
CA PHE A 94 0.06 -2.86 19.24
C PHE A 94 1.55 -2.81 18.93
N LYS A 95 1.96 -3.56 17.90
CA LYS A 95 3.28 -3.41 17.28
C LYS A 95 3.29 -2.16 16.41
N ARG A 96 4.46 -1.53 16.30
CA ARG A 96 4.69 -0.35 15.46
C ARG A 96 5.50 -0.77 14.24
N ALA A 97 5.04 -0.38 13.06
CA ALA A 97 5.71 -0.61 11.79
C ALA A 97 5.68 0.66 10.95
N ALA A 98 6.59 0.76 9.99
CA ALA A 98 6.56 1.82 9.00
C ALA A 98 6.82 1.25 7.60
N VAL A 99 6.21 1.88 6.60
CA VAL A 99 6.37 1.50 5.20
C VAL A 99 6.72 2.73 4.37
N LEU A 100 7.58 2.55 3.37
CA LEU A 100 7.90 3.59 2.41
C LEU A 100 6.97 3.47 1.19
N LEU A 101 6.30 4.56 0.84
CA LEU A 101 5.52 4.75 -0.38
C LEU A 101 6.45 5.43 -1.41
N PRO A 102 7.17 4.68 -2.26
CA PRO A 102 8.25 5.22 -3.07
C PRO A 102 7.67 5.73 -4.40
N LEU A 103 7.65 7.05 -4.56
CA LEU A 103 7.16 7.73 -5.76
C LEU A 103 8.29 7.98 -6.76
N MET A 104 8.05 7.61 -8.02
CA MET A 104 8.94 7.86 -9.15
C MET A 104 8.23 8.78 -10.15
N LEU A 105 8.94 9.81 -10.63
CA LEU A 105 8.48 10.64 -11.75
C LEU A 105 9.25 10.24 -13.02
N LYS A 106 8.56 9.65 -13.99
CA LYS A 106 9.14 9.22 -15.27
C LYS A 106 8.26 9.69 -16.40
N ASN A 107 8.83 10.51 -17.30
CA ASN A 107 8.13 11.06 -18.46
C ASN A 107 6.81 11.75 -18.09
N ASP A 108 6.85 12.64 -17.10
CA ASP A 108 5.71 13.39 -16.56
C ASP A 108 4.58 12.53 -15.94
N GLU A 109 4.82 11.22 -15.76
CA GLU A 109 3.90 10.31 -15.08
C GLU A 109 4.48 9.82 -13.76
N LEU A 110 3.60 9.65 -12.77
CA LEU A 110 3.94 9.14 -11.46
C LEU A 110 3.72 7.64 -11.37
N TYR A 111 4.64 6.99 -10.68
CA TYR A 111 4.63 5.56 -10.43
C TYR A 111 4.91 5.27 -8.96
N LEU A 112 4.39 4.15 -8.47
CA LEU A 112 4.74 3.57 -7.18
C LEU A 112 5.56 2.30 -7.40
N LEU A 113 6.69 2.21 -6.70
CA LEU A 113 7.46 0.98 -6.62
C LEU A 113 6.91 0.12 -5.47
N LEU A 114 6.58 -1.13 -5.77
CA LEU A 114 6.05 -2.10 -4.81
C LEU A 114 6.90 -3.38 -4.80
N THR A 115 6.85 -4.11 -3.70
CA THR A 115 7.53 -5.38 -3.52
C THR A 115 6.52 -6.53 -3.60
N LYS A 116 6.90 -7.65 -4.21
CA LYS A 116 6.24 -8.93 -4.05
C LYS A 116 6.98 -9.70 -2.95
N ARG A 117 6.29 -9.93 -1.83
CA ARG A 117 6.86 -10.66 -0.69
C ARG A 117 7.18 -12.10 -1.06
N SER A 118 8.31 -12.60 -0.55
CA SER A 118 8.74 -13.96 -0.83
C SER A 118 7.73 -15.00 -0.35
N LYS A 119 7.58 -16.08 -1.13
CA LYS A 119 6.75 -17.24 -0.77
C LYS A 119 7.12 -17.87 0.57
N ASN A 120 8.38 -17.72 0.99
CA ASN A 120 8.92 -18.32 2.20
C ASN A 120 8.68 -17.50 3.48
N MET A 121 8.06 -16.32 3.37
CA MET A 121 7.81 -15.47 4.53
C MET A 121 6.67 -15.99 5.40
N ARG A 122 6.85 -15.86 6.72
CA ARG A 122 5.84 -16.28 7.72
C ARG A 122 4.55 -15.46 7.64
N ASN A 123 4.66 -14.18 7.27
CA ASN A 123 3.52 -13.25 7.19
C ASN A 123 3.32 -12.76 5.76
N HIS A 124 2.08 -12.84 5.28
CA HIS A 124 1.62 -12.39 3.97
C HIS A 124 2.51 -12.87 2.80
N PRO A 125 2.69 -14.18 2.62
CA PRO A 125 3.47 -14.70 1.50
C PRO A 125 2.83 -14.32 0.16
N SER A 126 3.64 -14.02 -0.85
CA SER A 126 3.19 -13.68 -2.22
C SER A 126 2.25 -12.47 -2.34
N THR A 127 2.18 -11.59 -1.34
CA THR A 127 1.38 -10.37 -1.45
C THR A 127 2.20 -9.21 -1.99
N VAL A 128 1.55 -8.32 -2.74
CA VAL A 128 2.14 -7.04 -3.13
C VAL A 128 2.03 -6.05 -1.97
N SER A 129 3.15 -5.47 -1.58
CA SER A 129 3.25 -4.52 -0.47
C SER A 129 4.19 -3.35 -0.79
N PHE A 130 4.12 -2.32 0.04
CA PHE A 130 5.20 -1.35 0.13
C PHE A 130 6.43 -1.99 0.77
N PRO A 131 7.65 -1.52 0.46
CA PRO A 131 8.80 -1.85 1.26
C PRO A 131 8.64 -1.32 2.69
N GLY A 132 8.97 -2.13 3.69
CA GLY A 132 8.78 -1.74 5.08
C GLY A 132 8.58 -2.89 6.06
N GLY A 133 8.64 -2.54 7.34
CA GLY A 133 8.65 -3.55 8.40
C GLY A 133 8.48 -2.97 9.80
N MET A 134 8.88 -3.75 10.78
CA MET A 134 8.66 -3.44 12.19
C MET A 134 9.69 -2.42 12.68
N ARG A 135 9.26 -1.57 13.60
CA ARG A 135 10.20 -0.66 14.27
C ARG A 135 11.17 -1.46 15.15
N GLU A 136 12.45 -1.15 15.02
CA GLU A 136 13.54 -1.64 15.86
C GLU A 136 13.96 -0.62 16.93
N GLU A 137 14.71 -1.06 17.92
CA GLU A 137 15.17 -0.24 19.05
C GLU A 137 16.03 0.94 18.60
N ASN A 138 16.79 0.77 17.51
CA ASN A 138 17.69 1.78 16.97
C ASN A 138 16.99 2.79 16.04
N ASP A 139 15.73 2.57 15.69
CA ASP A 139 14.99 3.47 14.80
C ASP A 139 14.54 4.71 15.59
N LEU A 140 15.07 5.88 15.22
CA LEU A 140 14.78 7.14 15.91
C LEU A 140 13.39 7.69 15.54
N SER A 141 12.87 7.32 14.37
CA SER A 141 11.57 7.77 13.84
C SER A 141 10.92 6.72 12.93
N ASP A 142 9.64 6.92 12.57
CA ASP A 142 8.98 6.08 11.57
C ASP A 142 9.63 6.21 10.18
N VAL A 143 10.24 7.36 9.89
CA VAL A 143 11.02 7.58 8.68
C VAL A 143 12.27 6.69 8.68
N ASP A 144 12.97 6.59 9.80
CA ASP A 144 14.15 5.73 9.92
C ASP A 144 13.80 4.26 9.74
N THR A 145 12.71 3.78 10.37
CA THR A 145 12.20 2.43 10.15
C THR A 145 11.92 2.18 8.68
N ALA A 146 11.16 3.05 8.01
CA ALA A 146 10.79 2.86 6.60
C ALA A 146 12.02 2.85 5.67
N LEU A 147 13.00 3.71 5.94
CA LEU A 147 14.22 3.81 5.13
C LEU A 147 15.18 2.63 5.37
N ARG A 148 15.34 2.17 6.62
CA ARG A 148 16.13 0.98 6.93
C ARG A 148 15.58 -0.25 6.21
N GLU A 149 14.28 -0.49 6.35
CA GLU A 149 13.59 -1.62 5.73
C GLU A 149 13.66 -1.56 4.20
N ALA A 150 13.45 -0.38 3.59
CA ALA A 150 13.61 -0.24 2.14
C ALA A 150 15.05 -0.46 1.67
N GLN A 151 16.05 -0.11 2.49
CA GLN A 151 17.44 -0.43 2.18
C GLN A 151 17.70 -1.94 2.24
N GLU A 152 17.16 -2.63 3.23
CA GLU A 152 17.31 -4.07 3.44
C GLU A 152 16.58 -4.90 2.37
N GLU A 153 15.35 -4.51 2.03
CA GLU A 153 14.48 -5.26 1.12
C GLU A 153 14.82 -5.05 -0.36
N ILE A 154 15.17 -3.81 -0.77
CA ILE A 154 15.33 -3.45 -2.19
C ILE A 154 16.63 -2.68 -2.49
N GLY A 155 17.53 -2.50 -1.52
CA GLY A 155 18.80 -1.79 -1.72
C GLY A 155 18.68 -0.28 -1.87
N LEU A 156 17.54 0.32 -1.51
CA LEU A 156 17.30 1.75 -1.63
C LEU A 156 18.09 2.53 -0.56
N LYS A 157 19.08 3.32 -1.00
CA LYS A 157 19.92 4.08 -0.06
C LYS A 157 19.14 5.24 0.56
N PRO A 158 19.14 5.40 1.90
CA PRO A 158 18.38 6.45 2.58
C PRO A 158 18.64 7.87 2.05
N ASN A 159 19.90 8.17 1.72
CA ASN A 159 20.32 9.49 1.21
C ASN A 159 19.86 9.80 -0.22
N THR A 160 19.27 8.84 -0.93
CA THR A 160 18.69 9.04 -2.26
C THR A 160 17.19 9.33 -2.23
N VAL A 161 16.57 9.20 -1.05
CA VAL A 161 15.13 9.38 -0.87
C VAL A 161 14.84 10.78 -0.34
N GLN A 162 14.03 11.56 -1.06
CA GLN A 162 13.50 12.81 -0.56
C GLN A 162 12.18 12.53 0.16
N ILE A 163 12.18 12.63 1.49
CA ILE A 163 10.97 12.43 2.32
C ILE A 163 10.03 13.62 2.17
N VAL A 164 8.80 13.34 1.78
CA VAL A 164 7.76 14.35 1.52
C VAL A 164 6.83 14.51 2.71
N ALA A 165 6.26 13.41 3.21
CA ALA A 165 5.28 13.43 4.29
C ALA A 165 5.27 12.08 5.04
N VAL A 166 4.84 12.09 6.30
CA VAL A 166 4.32 10.90 6.97
C VAL A 166 2.80 11.02 7.00
N LEU A 167 2.09 10.05 6.44
CA LEU A 167 0.63 10.09 6.36
C LEU A 167 -0.01 9.56 7.65
N THR A 168 -1.32 9.80 7.81
CA THR A 168 -2.11 9.18 8.88
C THR A 168 -1.91 7.66 8.88
N ARG A 169 -1.56 7.13 10.05
CA ARG A 169 -1.33 5.70 10.29
C ARG A 169 -2.58 4.85 10.00
N GLY A 170 -2.35 3.60 9.62
CA GLY A 170 -3.41 2.59 9.51
C GLY A 170 -3.15 1.41 10.44
N ILE A 171 -4.17 0.58 10.64
CA ILE A 171 -4.07 -0.63 11.44
C ILE A 171 -4.13 -1.84 10.50
N THR A 172 -3.18 -2.76 10.67
CA THR A 172 -3.20 -4.07 10.03
C THR A 172 -3.39 -5.16 11.08
N LEU A 173 -4.13 -6.20 10.71
CA LEU A 173 -4.42 -7.32 11.60
C LEU A 173 -3.17 -8.19 11.79
N PRO A 174 -2.97 -8.78 12.99
CA PRO A 174 -3.87 -8.70 14.14
C PRO A 174 -3.77 -7.37 14.91
N ASN A 175 -2.56 -6.88 15.22
CA ASN A 175 -2.36 -5.73 16.11
C ASN A 175 -1.14 -4.87 15.69
N THR A 176 -1.04 -4.46 14.42
CA THR A 176 0.09 -3.63 13.95
C THR A 176 -0.39 -2.27 13.49
N ILE A 177 0.18 -1.21 14.05
CA ILE A 177 0.00 0.17 13.58
C ILE A 177 1.11 0.47 12.59
N VAL A 178 0.73 0.79 11.35
CA VAL A 178 1.64 1.04 10.25
C VAL A 178 1.64 2.53 9.92
N TYR A 179 2.83 3.13 9.89
CA TYR A 179 3.06 4.53 9.54
C TYR A 179 3.55 4.62 8.08
N PRO A 180 2.74 5.13 7.14
CA PRO A 180 3.13 5.28 5.75
C PRO A 180 3.97 6.55 5.56
N VAL A 181 5.19 6.37 5.06
CA VAL A 181 6.15 7.43 4.78
C VAL A 181 6.20 7.63 3.27
N VAL A 182 5.87 8.81 2.78
CA VAL A 182 5.96 9.13 1.34
C VAL A 182 7.34 9.66 1.03
N GLY A 183 8.03 9.00 0.09
CA GLY A 183 9.35 9.39 -0.37
C GLY A 183 9.42 9.46 -1.88
N ILE A 184 10.07 10.49 -2.41
CA ILE A 184 10.45 10.59 -3.81
C ILE A 184 11.78 9.85 -3.98
N ILE A 185 11.85 8.97 -4.98
CA ILE A 185 13.07 8.22 -5.32
C ILE A 185 13.54 8.55 -6.76
N PRO A 186 14.83 8.36 -7.08
CA PRO A 186 15.34 8.56 -8.44
C PRO A 186 14.61 7.68 -9.46
N ASN A 187 14.30 8.22 -10.63
CA ASN A 187 13.57 7.46 -11.67
C ASN A 187 14.44 6.40 -12.37
N ASP A 188 15.75 6.48 -12.20
CA ASP A 188 16.76 5.54 -12.66
C ASP A 188 17.20 4.55 -11.56
N PHE A 189 16.54 4.58 -10.40
CA PHE A 189 16.76 3.59 -9.35
C PHE A 189 16.42 2.19 -9.86
N VAL A 190 17.39 1.28 -9.75
CA VAL A 190 17.24 -0.13 -10.07
C VAL A 190 17.19 -0.92 -8.75
N PRO A 191 16.04 -1.54 -8.41
CA PRO A 191 15.90 -2.29 -7.17
C PRO A 191 16.84 -3.50 -7.14
N ILE A 192 17.34 -3.81 -5.94
CA ILE A 192 18.11 -5.03 -5.66
C ILE A 192 17.34 -5.82 -4.60
N PRO A 193 16.39 -6.68 -5.00
CA PRO A 193 15.58 -7.45 -4.06
C PRO A 193 16.45 -8.36 -3.19
N ASN A 194 16.21 -8.33 -1.88
CA ASN A 194 16.72 -9.35 -0.97
C ASN A 194 15.84 -10.62 -1.11
N PRO A 195 16.37 -11.73 -1.65
CA PRO A 195 15.56 -12.93 -1.95
C PRO A 195 15.00 -13.62 -0.70
N VAL A 196 15.46 -13.26 0.50
CA VAL A 196 14.88 -13.76 1.76
C VAL A 196 13.48 -13.18 1.98
N GLU A 197 13.24 -11.94 1.56
CA GLU A 197 12.05 -11.17 1.90
C GLU A 197 11.24 -10.74 0.68
N VAL A 198 11.91 -10.51 -0.45
CA VAL A 198 11.32 -10.00 -1.70
C VAL A 198 11.66 -10.93 -2.85
N ASP A 199 10.63 -11.48 -3.51
CA ASP A 199 10.82 -12.30 -4.72
C ASP A 199 11.13 -11.38 -5.93
N TYR A 200 10.38 -10.30 -6.10
CA TYR A 200 10.60 -9.29 -7.15
C TYR A 200 9.93 -7.95 -6.79
N THR A 201 10.24 -6.91 -7.55
CA THR A 201 9.58 -5.60 -7.48
C THR A 201 8.76 -5.34 -8.73
N ILE A 202 7.68 -4.57 -8.58
CA ILE A 202 6.87 -4.07 -9.69
C ILE A 202 6.74 -2.55 -9.61
N VAL A 203 6.51 -1.91 -10.75
CA VAL A 203 6.34 -0.45 -10.85
C VAL A 203 4.97 -0.16 -11.43
N VAL A 204 4.07 0.39 -10.60
CA VAL A 204 2.67 0.58 -10.95
C VAL A 204 2.39 2.07 -11.22
N PRO A 205 1.86 2.45 -12.40
CA PRO A 205 1.42 3.82 -12.63
C PRO A 205 0.42 4.26 -11.57
N LEU A 206 0.60 5.45 -10.97
CA LEU A 206 -0.27 5.94 -9.90
C LEU A 206 -1.73 6.04 -10.34
N LYS A 207 -1.96 6.38 -11.63
CA LYS A 207 -3.30 6.43 -12.25
C LYS A 207 -4.03 5.08 -12.27
N THR A 208 -3.30 3.95 -12.26
CA THR A 208 -3.90 2.60 -12.25
C THR A 208 -4.78 2.40 -11.02
N PHE A 209 -4.44 3.06 -9.90
CA PHE A 209 -5.23 2.97 -8.68
C PHE A 209 -6.55 3.74 -8.76
N LEU A 210 -6.80 4.55 -9.79
CA LEU A 210 -8.06 5.27 -9.99
C LEU A 210 -8.86 4.73 -11.20
N ASP A 211 -8.24 3.93 -12.06
CA ASP A 211 -8.89 3.44 -13.29
C ASP A 211 -10.00 2.41 -12.96
N PRO A 212 -11.29 2.69 -13.28
CA PRO A 212 -12.38 1.74 -13.05
C PRO A 212 -12.19 0.39 -13.74
N LYS A 213 -11.39 0.33 -14.81
CA LYS A 213 -11.07 -0.93 -15.50
C LYS A 213 -10.17 -1.83 -14.67
N CYS A 214 -9.30 -1.26 -13.85
CA CYS A 214 -8.33 -1.96 -13.00
C CYS A 214 -8.87 -2.25 -11.60
N VAL A 215 -9.88 -1.51 -11.15
CA VAL A 215 -10.39 -1.58 -9.77
C VAL A 215 -11.54 -2.57 -9.65
N ARG A 216 -11.51 -3.41 -8.62
CA ARG A 216 -12.60 -4.31 -8.23
C ARG A 216 -12.87 -4.18 -6.73
N TYR A 217 -14.12 -4.41 -6.37
CA TYR A 217 -14.56 -4.47 -4.98
C TYR A 217 -15.07 -5.88 -4.68
N SER A 218 -14.70 -6.39 -3.52
CA SER A 218 -15.15 -7.69 -3.02
C SER A 218 -15.51 -7.54 -1.55
N GLU A 219 -16.54 -8.21 -1.08
CA GLU A 219 -16.94 -8.17 0.33
C GLU A 219 -16.50 -9.47 1.02
N PHE A 220 -15.95 -9.37 2.23
CA PHE A 220 -15.68 -10.53 3.07
C PHE A 220 -16.14 -10.29 4.50
N LYS A 221 -16.50 -11.36 5.21
CA LYS A 221 -16.93 -11.28 6.61
C LYS A 221 -15.73 -11.53 7.53
N PHE A 222 -15.46 -10.60 8.44
CA PHE A 222 -14.49 -10.77 9.52
C PHE A 222 -15.18 -10.52 10.85
N ARG A 223 -15.16 -11.52 11.74
CA ARG A 223 -15.82 -11.44 13.06
C ARG A 223 -17.29 -11.00 13.00
N GLY A 224 -18.00 -11.40 11.94
CA GLY A 224 -19.41 -11.06 11.73
C GLY A 224 -19.67 -9.69 11.09
N ILE A 225 -18.63 -8.89 10.87
CA ILE A 225 -18.70 -7.59 10.18
C ILE A 225 -18.34 -7.81 8.71
N SER A 226 -19.18 -7.31 7.82
CA SER A 226 -18.90 -7.22 6.40
C SER A 226 -17.89 -6.11 6.12
N ILE A 227 -16.83 -6.44 5.40
CA ILE A 227 -15.77 -5.51 5.02
C ILE A 227 -15.62 -5.57 3.51
N VAL A 228 -15.73 -4.42 2.86
CA VAL A 228 -15.34 -4.30 1.46
C VAL A 228 -13.83 -4.17 1.35
N ASN A 229 -13.28 -5.03 0.50
CA ASN A 229 -11.91 -5.03 0.07
C ASN A 229 -11.81 -4.46 -1.34
N ARG A 230 -10.93 -3.49 -1.50
CA ARG A 230 -10.54 -2.93 -2.79
C ARG A 230 -9.35 -3.70 -3.35
N SER A 231 -9.48 -4.18 -4.58
CA SER A 231 -8.41 -4.84 -5.33
C SER A 231 -8.12 -4.05 -6.61
N VAL A 232 -6.83 -3.93 -6.93
CA VAL A 232 -6.34 -3.26 -8.14
C VAL A 232 -5.52 -4.25 -8.94
N PHE A 233 -5.96 -4.49 -10.17
CA PHE A 233 -5.29 -5.37 -11.11
C PHE A 233 -4.31 -4.56 -11.95
N HIS A 234 -3.06 -4.99 -11.95
CA HIS A 234 -1.99 -4.38 -12.74
C HIS A 234 -1.36 -5.44 -13.63
N GLN A 235 -1.20 -5.12 -14.92
CA GLN A 235 -0.45 -5.96 -15.86
C GLN A 235 1.00 -5.53 -15.83
N ASP A 236 1.84 -6.31 -15.14
CA ASP A 236 3.29 -6.19 -15.17
C ASP A 236 3.84 -6.83 -16.47
N GLU A 237 4.90 -6.25 -17.02
CA GLU A 237 5.50 -6.68 -18.28
C GLU A 237 6.23 -8.02 -18.17
N VAL A 238 6.77 -8.33 -16.98
CA VAL A 238 7.60 -9.52 -16.72
C VAL A 238 6.82 -10.59 -15.98
N HIS A 239 6.03 -10.19 -14.99
CA HIS A 239 5.41 -11.09 -14.02
C HIS A 239 3.93 -11.39 -14.30
N GLY A 240 3.34 -10.74 -15.31
CA GLY A 240 1.95 -10.96 -15.68
C GLY A 240 0.99 -10.12 -14.82
N VAL A 241 -0.18 -10.67 -14.50
CA VAL A 241 -1.20 -9.93 -13.72
C VAL A 241 -0.87 -10.01 -12.23
N GLU A 242 -0.68 -8.83 -11.63
CA GLU A 242 -0.54 -8.64 -10.19
C GLU A 242 -1.78 -8.01 -9.58
N ILE A 243 -2.07 -8.39 -8.34
CA ILE A 243 -3.21 -7.87 -7.58
C ILE A 243 -2.68 -7.14 -6.35
N VAL A 244 -2.94 -5.84 -6.30
CA VAL A 244 -2.70 -5.00 -5.12
C VAL A 244 -4.01 -4.91 -4.35
N TRP A 245 -4.02 -5.23 -3.06
CA TRP A 245 -5.25 -5.24 -2.25
C TRP A 245 -4.98 -4.83 -0.80
N GLY A 246 -6.06 -4.68 -0.02
CA GLY A 246 -5.99 -4.37 1.41
C GLY A 246 -5.28 -3.05 1.71
N PHE A 247 -4.45 -3.05 2.76
CA PHE A 247 -3.71 -1.85 3.22
C PHE A 247 -2.94 -1.18 2.08
N THR A 248 -2.21 -1.95 1.28
CA THR A 248 -1.39 -1.44 0.17
C THR A 248 -2.26 -0.71 -0.86
N ALA A 249 -3.32 -1.36 -1.36
CA ALA A 249 -4.20 -0.75 -2.36
C ALA A 249 -4.85 0.52 -1.85
N ASN A 250 -5.26 0.54 -0.58
CA ASN A 250 -5.93 1.69 0.00
C ASN A 250 -5.00 2.92 0.07
N TYR A 251 -3.76 2.76 0.54
CA TYR A 251 -2.81 3.87 0.59
C TYR A 251 -2.31 4.31 -0.80
N CYS A 252 -2.18 3.38 -1.75
CA CYS A 252 -1.94 3.76 -3.15
C CYS A 252 -3.08 4.62 -3.71
N THR A 253 -4.33 4.24 -3.42
CA THR A 253 -5.53 4.97 -3.87
C THR A 253 -5.61 6.34 -3.22
N PHE A 254 -5.40 6.41 -1.92
CA PHE A 254 -5.37 7.65 -1.15
C PHE A 254 -4.35 8.63 -1.73
N LEU A 255 -3.14 8.15 -1.99
CA LEU A 255 -2.09 8.95 -2.60
C LEU A 255 -2.47 9.42 -4.02
N ALA A 256 -3.05 8.53 -4.83
CA ALA A 256 -3.50 8.87 -6.18
C ALA A 256 -4.57 9.97 -6.18
N LYS A 257 -5.55 9.90 -5.28
CA LYS A 257 -6.61 10.90 -5.14
C LYS A 257 -6.07 12.28 -4.75
N ILE A 258 -5.20 12.34 -3.73
CA ILE A 258 -4.57 13.60 -3.30
C ILE A 258 -3.78 14.24 -4.45
N ILE A 259 -2.96 13.44 -5.14
CA ILE A 259 -2.01 13.99 -6.11
C ILE A 259 -2.67 14.32 -7.45
N LEU A 260 -3.54 13.43 -7.96
CA LEU A 260 -4.07 13.50 -9.33
C LEU A 260 -5.42 14.20 -9.42
N GLU A 261 -6.30 14.01 -8.43
CA GLU A 261 -7.67 14.56 -8.46
C GLU A 261 -7.81 15.85 -7.63
N ASN A 262 -6.75 16.26 -6.92
CA ASN A 262 -6.75 17.41 -6.01
C ASN A 262 -7.86 17.32 -4.94
N GLU A 263 -8.24 16.11 -4.53
CA GLU A 263 -9.28 15.95 -3.52
C GLU A 263 -8.78 16.47 -2.17
N ASP A 264 -9.46 17.50 -1.65
CA ASP A 264 -9.27 17.97 -0.28
C ASP A 264 -10.03 17.04 0.69
N PHE A 265 -9.43 15.89 0.94
CA PHE A 265 -9.95 14.92 1.89
C PHE A 265 -10.16 15.53 3.29
N LEU A 266 -9.33 16.50 3.70
CA LEU A 266 -9.43 17.17 5.00
C LEU A 266 -10.56 18.20 5.08
N ALA A 267 -10.97 18.82 3.97
CA ALA A 267 -12.20 19.62 3.94
C ALA A 267 -13.44 18.76 4.27
N ILE A 268 -13.48 17.51 3.80
CA ILE A 268 -14.53 16.55 4.16
C ILE A 268 -14.47 16.21 5.66
N PHE A 269 -13.26 16.13 6.25
CA PHE A 269 -13.09 15.90 7.68
C PHE A 269 -13.36 17.14 8.57
N ASN A 270 -13.28 18.35 8.03
CA ASN A 270 -13.44 19.62 8.75
C ASN A 270 -14.79 20.34 8.49
N ASP A 271 -15.63 19.85 7.57
CA ASP A 271 -16.98 20.39 7.31
C ASP A 271 -17.99 19.84 8.34
N SER A 272 -18.40 20.70 9.28
CA SER A 272 -19.33 20.37 10.37
C SER A 272 -20.78 20.17 9.92
N THR A 273 -21.09 20.39 8.63
CA THR A 273 -22.44 20.25 8.07
C THR A 273 -22.65 18.95 7.30
N TYR A 274 -21.59 18.15 7.10
CA TYR A 274 -21.67 16.90 6.36
C TYR A 274 -22.26 15.77 7.22
N PRO A 275 -23.39 15.14 6.84
CA PRO A 275 -24.02 14.11 7.67
C PRO A 275 -23.18 12.82 7.71
N LEU A 276 -22.83 12.38 8.92
CA LEU A 276 -22.09 11.13 9.21
C LEU A 276 -22.67 9.87 8.53
N GLN A 277 -23.95 9.88 8.15
CA GLN A 277 -24.60 8.77 7.44
C GLN A 277 -24.31 8.72 5.93
N ASN A 278 -23.92 9.84 5.32
CA ASN A 278 -23.41 9.86 3.94
C ASN A 278 -21.91 9.61 3.89
N MET A 279 -21.22 9.81 5.01
CA MET A 279 -19.87 9.29 5.22
C MET A 279 -19.86 7.77 4.99
N ALA A 280 -20.94 7.07 5.41
CA ALA A 280 -21.16 5.62 5.37
C ALA A 280 -20.89 4.95 4.01
N SER A 281 -21.14 5.65 2.91
CA SER A 281 -21.04 5.10 1.56
C SER A 281 -19.74 5.41 0.83
N ASP A 282 -19.12 6.57 1.06
CA ASP A 282 -18.06 7.04 0.15
C ASP A 282 -16.67 7.21 0.78
N LEU A 283 -16.55 7.18 2.13
CA LEU A 283 -15.28 7.12 2.88
C LEU A 283 -15.31 6.29 4.18
N VAL A 284 -16.48 5.83 4.61
CA VAL A 284 -16.64 5.14 5.91
C VAL A 284 -16.11 3.73 5.95
N GLU A 285 -16.11 2.95 4.87
CA GLU A 285 -15.43 1.65 4.93
C GLU A 285 -13.92 1.80 5.13
N TYR A 286 -13.36 2.92 4.66
CA TYR A 286 -11.93 3.16 4.76
C TYR A 286 -11.47 3.57 6.16
N PHE A 287 -12.32 4.13 7.04
CA PHE A 287 -11.89 4.48 8.41
C PHE A 287 -12.65 3.77 9.54
N ASP A 288 -13.90 3.31 9.37
CA ASP A 288 -14.59 2.55 10.43
C ASP A 288 -14.00 1.14 10.64
N PHE A 289 -13.39 0.54 9.62
CA PHE A 289 -12.72 -0.75 9.78
C PHE A 289 -11.31 -0.64 10.39
N ILE A 290 -10.50 0.36 10.00
CA ILE A 290 -9.12 0.54 10.52
C ILE A 290 -9.02 1.41 11.78
N THR A 291 -10.13 2.00 12.28
CA THR A 291 -10.13 2.75 13.56
C THR A 291 -11.23 2.39 14.57
N SER A 292 -12.18 1.49 14.30
CA SER A 292 -13.20 1.17 15.31
C SER A 292 -12.59 0.52 16.56
N THR A 293 -12.58 1.32 17.63
CA THR A 293 -12.19 0.90 18.98
C THR A 293 -13.39 0.35 19.76
N SER A 294 -14.50 0.06 19.07
CA SER A 294 -15.72 -0.51 19.68
C SER A 294 -15.56 -1.99 20.06
N ALA A 295 -14.55 -2.71 19.55
CA ALA A 295 -14.36 -4.14 19.80
C ALA A 295 -13.28 -4.51 20.83
N VAL A 296 -12.57 -3.54 21.44
CA VAL A 296 -11.52 -3.82 22.44
C VAL A 296 -11.97 -3.52 23.88
N ASN A 297 -13.03 -2.75 24.10
CA ASN A 297 -13.50 -2.40 25.44
C ASN A 297 -14.90 -2.93 25.82
N SER A 298 -15.40 -3.97 25.15
CA SER A 298 -16.56 -4.71 25.67
C SER A 298 -16.09 -5.96 26.42
N LYS A 299 -15.90 -5.81 27.75
CA LYS A 299 -15.51 -6.80 28.78
C LYS A 299 -14.01 -6.88 29.10
N LEU A 300 -13.52 -5.86 29.78
CA LEU A 300 -12.83 -5.98 31.06
C LEU A 300 -13.36 -4.91 32.01
#